data_AF-A0A7V8A732-F1
#
_entry.id   AF-A0A7V8A732-F1
#
_cell.length_a   1.000
_cell.length_b   1.000
_cell.length_c   1.000
_cell.angle_alpha   90.00
_cell.angle_beta   90.00
_cell.angle_gamma   90.00
#
_symmetry.space_group_name_H-M   'P 1'
#
loop_
_entity.id
_entity.type
_entity.pdbx_description
1 polymer ?
#
loop_
_entity_poly.entity_id
_entity_poly.type
_entity_poly.pdbx_seq_one_letter_code
_entity_poly.pdbx_strand_id
1 'polypeptide(L)'
;MEDENLTQGEKIVAGLSYIIFFLPYLNGNKKEFNKFHANQGFLLLLVIMFANAINIGVSYFPYLYWVCIFLFNVYIIYLFVYGVLGASAGEMREYPFIGKLKLLK
;
A
#
# COMPACT_ATOMS: atom_id res chain seq x y z
N MET A 1 -25.65 -17.65 -13.88
CA MET A 1 -24.49 -16.84 -14.28
C MET A 1 -23.97 -17.53 -15.52
N GLU A 2 -24.11 -16.92 -16.70
CA GLU A 2 -23.65 -17.51 -17.96
C GLU A 2 -22.16 -17.86 -17.87
N ASP A 3 -21.78 -19.01 -18.43
CA ASP A 3 -20.38 -19.44 -18.59
C ASP A 3 -19.69 -18.52 -19.62
N GLU A 4 -19.35 -17.30 -19.20
CA GLU A 4 -18.52 -16.40 -19.99
C GLU A 4 -17.08 -16.95 -19.96
N ASN A 5 -16.63 -17.52 -21.09
CA ASN A 5 -15.29 -18.07 -21.21
C ASN A 5 -14.25 -16.94 -21.09
N LEU A 6 -13.71 -16.75 -19.88
CA LEU A 6 -12.66 -15.77 -19.60
C LEU A 6 -11.46 -15.97 -20.55
N THR A 7 -11.05 -14.88 -21.17
CA THR A 7 -9.82 -14.80 -21.96
C THR A 7 -8.58 -15.04 -21.08
N GLN A 8 -7.47 -15.43 -21.70
CA GLN A 8 -6.20 -15.57 -20.97
C GLN A 8 -5.74 -14.25 -20.36
N GLY A 9 -6.01 -13.13 -21.02
CA GLY A 9 -5.70 -11.79 -20.50
C GLY A 9 -6.44 -11.48 -19.20
N GLU A 10 -7.74 -11.76 -19.14
CA GLU A 10 -8.55 -11.55 -17.93
C GLU A 10 -8.08 -12.42 -16.77
N LYS A 11 -7.71 -13.68 -17.03
CA LYS A 11 -7.15 -14.57 -16.01
C LYS A 11 -5.82 -14.05 -15.47
N ILE A 12 -4.96 -13.51 -16.34
CA ILE A 12 -3.68 -12.91 -15.94
C ILE A 12 -3.93 -11.64 -15.11
N VAL A 13 -4.80 -10.72 -15.56
CA VAL A 13 -5.14 -9.50 -14.81
C VAL A 13 -5.73 -9.85 -13.44
N ALA A 14 -6.61 -10.84 -13.37
CA ALA A 14 -7.16 -11.33 -12.10
C ALA A 14 -6.06 -11.87 -11.17
N GLY A 15 -5.12 -12.68 -11.69
CA GLY A 15 -3.98 -13.16 -10.90
C GLY A 15 -3.04 -12.03 -10.44
N LEU A 16 -2.78 -11.06 -11.33
CA LEU A 16 -1.96 -9.88 -11.06
C LEU A 16 -2.58 -8.96 -9.99
N SER A 17 -3.91 -8.93 -9.86
CA SER A 17 -4.63 -8.13 -8.88
C SER A 17 -4.28 -8.51 -7.43
N TYR A 18 -3.98 -9.78 -7.16
CA TYR A 18 -3.55 -10.26 -5.83
C TYR A 18 -2.16 -9.74 -5.44
N ILE A 19 -1.33 -9.36 -6.42
CA ILE A 19 0.02 -8.85 -6.21
C ILE A 19 0.16 -7.40 -6.70
N ILE A 20 -0.91 -6.61 -6.58
CA ILE A 20 -1.02 -5.23 -7.10
C ILE A 20 0.17 -4.33 -6.70
N PHE A 21 0.71 -4.50 -5.50
CA PHE A 21 1.87 -3.75 -4.99
C PHE A 21 3.20 -4.13 -5.64
N PHE A 22 3.29 -5.32 -6.21
CA PHE A 22 4.46 -5.82 -6.94
C PHE A 22 4.34 -5.60 -8.45
N LEU A 23 3.18 -5.16 -8.97
CA LEU A 23 3.00 -4.87 -10.40
C LEU A 23 4.01 -3.86 -10.95
N PRO A 24 4.35 -2.76 -10.23
CA PRO A 24 5.40 -1.87 -10.70
C PRO A 24 6.72 -2.63 -10.89
N TYR A 25 7.10 -3.47 -9.92
CA TYR A 25 8.36 -4.23 -9.91
C TYR A 25 8.51 -5.18 -11.12
N LEU A 26 7.39 -5.69 -11.64
CA LEU A 26 7.37 -6.59 -12.80
C LEU A 26 7.55 -5.86 -14.15
N ASN A 27 7.40 -4.52 -14.19
CA ASN A 27 7.46 -3.74 -15.42
C ASN A 27 8.89 -3.23 -15.71
N GLY A 28 9.43 -3.60 -16.88
CA GLY A 28 10.88 -3.65 -17.16
C GLY A 28 11.58 -2.34 -17.57
N ASN A 29 10.86 -1.23 -17.79
CA ASN A 29 11.47 -0.04 -18.40
C ASN A 29 12.05 0.97 -17.39
N LYS A 30 11.52 1.04 -16.16
CA LYS A 30 12.00 1.97 -15.12
C LYS A 30 12.29 1.25 -13.80
N LYS A 31 13.33 0.41 -13.81
CA LYS A 31 13.63 -0.50 -12.69
C LYS A 31 13.71 0.19 -11.33
N GLU A 32 14.37 1.34 -11.21
CA GLU A 32 14.50 2.05 -9.93
C GLU A 32 13.20 2.74 -9.48
N PHE A 33 12.54 3.49 -10.38
CA PHE A 33 11.26 4.17 -10.09
C PHE A 33 10.17 3.19 -9.71
N ASN A 34 10.03 2.13 -10.49
CA ASN A 34 9.04 1.09 -10.25
C ASN A 34 9.30 0.35 -8.94
N LYS A 35 10.57 0.03 -8.65
CA LYS A 35 10.98 -0.59 -7.39
C LYS A 35 10.77 0.34 -6.20
N PHE A 36 10.99 1.64 -6.37
CA PHE A 36 10.72 2.63 -5.34
C PHE A 36 9.24 2.65 -4.96
N HIS A 37 8.33 2.78 -5.93
CA HIS A 37 6.90 2.81 -5.65
C HIS A 37 6.33 1.46 -5.20
N ALA A 38 6.88 0.34 -5.67
CA ALA A 38 6.57 -0.98 -5.12
C ALA A 38 6.95 -1.07 -3.63
N ASN A 39 8.15 -0.57 -3.26
CA ASN A 39 8.61 -0.52 -1.87
C ASN A 39 7.72 0.37 -0.99
N GLN A 40 7.39 1.59 -1.44
CA GLN A 40 6.53 2.48 -0.67
C GLN A 40 5.12 1.88 -0.53
N GLY A 41 4.53 1.35 -1.60
CA GLY A 41 3.22 0.69 -1.55
C GLY A 41 3.20 -0.48 -0.56
N PHE A 42 4.22 -1.34 -0.60
CA PHE A 42 4.36 -2.48 0.31
C PHE A 42 4.61 -2.03 1.77
N LEU A 43 5.41 -1.00 1.99
CA LEU A 43 5.65 -0.43 3.32
C LEU A 43 4.34 0.10 3.94
N LEU A 44 3.53 0.82 3.17
CA LEU A 44 2.24 1.33 3.66
C LEU A 44 1.30 0.19 4.06
N LEU A 45 1.26 -0.89 3.28
CA LEU A 45 0.49 -2.10 3.61
C LEU A 45 0.94 -2.70 4.96
N LEU A 46 2.25 -2.86 5.17
CA LEU A 46 2.77 -3.39 6.43
C LEU A 46 2.40 -2.52 7.62
N VAL A 47 2.51 -1.19 7.49
CA VAL A 47 2.11 -0.25 8.55
C VAL A 47 0.64 -0.44 8.94
N ILE A 48 -0.24 -0.59 7.95
CA ILE A 48 -1.67 -0.86 8.18
C ILE A 48 -1.85 -2.21 8.90
N MET A 49 -1.17 -3.27 8.46
CA MET A 49 -1.27 -4.59 9.10
C MET A 49 -0.79 -4.56 10.55
N PHE A 50 0.36 -3.95 10.83
CA PHE A 50 0.88 -3.83 12.19
C PHE A 50 -0.04 -3.01 13.09
N ALA A 51 -0.57 -1.90 12.60
CA ALA A 51 -1.50 -1.08 13.38
C ALA A 51 -2.79 -1.83 13.73
N ASN A 52 -3.32 -2.63 12.80
CA ASN A 52 -4.51 -3.45 13.07
C ASN A 52 -4.22 -4.60 14.04
N ALA A 53 -3.03 -5.20 14.01
CA ALA A 53 -2.65 -6.27 14.92
C ALA A 53 -2.52 -5.80 16.39
N ILE A 54 -2.20 -4.52 16.62
CA ILE A 54 -1.98 -3.95 17.95
C ILE A 54 -3.31 -3.63 18.69
N ASN A 55 -4.48 -3.82 18.06
CA ASN A 55 -5.81 -3.52 18.62
C ASN A 55 -6.27 -4.41 19.80
N ILE A 56 -5.36 -5.02 20.57
CA ILE A 56 -5.68 -5.95 21.65
C ILE A 56 -6.02 -5.22 22.98
N GLY A 57 -5.72 -3.92 23.12
CA GLY A 57 -5.81 -3.16 24.39
C GLY A 57 -7.07 -2.30 24.61
N VAL A 58 -8.14 -2.50 23.84
CA VAL A 58 -9.27 -1.54 23.72
C VAL A 58 -10.05 -1.31 25.02
N SER A 59 -10.07 -2.29 25.92
CA SER A 59 -10.98 -2.28 27.08
C SER A 59 -10.65 -1.22 28.15
N TYR A 60 -9.41 -0.72 28.22
CA TYR A 60 -8.99 0.17 29.30
C TYR A 60 -9.29 1.65 29.07
N PHE A 61 -9.31 2.13 27.81
CA PHE A 61 -9.53 3.56 27.48
C PHE A 61 -10.27 3.74 26.15
N PRO A 62 -11.59 3.47 26.09
CA PRO A 62 -12.33 3.41 24.83
C PRO A 62 -12.34 4.73 24.04
N TYR A 63 -12.47 5.87 24.73
CA TYR A 63 -12.52 7.19 24.06
C TYR A 63 -11.17 7.63 23.49
N LEU A 64 -10.09 7.51 24.27
CA LEU A 64 -8.74 7.87 23.81
C LEU A 64 -8.32 6.99 22.63
N TYR A 65 -8.60 5.69 22.72
CA TYR A 65 -8.35 4.74 21.66
C TYR A 65 -9.09 5.10 20.37
N TRP A 66 -10.39 5.47 20.45
CA TRP A 66 -11.16 5.85 19.28
C TRP A 66 -10.58 7.09 18.56
N VAL A 67 -10.16 8.11 19.33
CA VAL A 67 -9.51 9.30 18.77
C VAL A 67 -8.16 8.93 18.12
N CYS A 68 -7.35 8.09 18.76
CA CYS A 68 -6.08 7.64 18.20
C CYS A 68 -6.26 6.87 16.88
N ILE A 69 -7.24 5.96 16.81
CA ILE A 69 -7.56 5.23 15.58
C ILE A 69 -8.03 6.17 14.48
N PHE A 70 -8.90 7.13 14.81
CA PHE A 70 -9.38 8.09 13.84
C PHE A 70 -8.21 8.89 13.23
N LEU A 71 -7.35 9.46 14.07
CA LEU A 71 -6.17 10.21 13.63
C LEU A 71 -5.20 9.34 12.82
N PHE A 72 -4.99 8.09 13.22
CA PHE A 72 -4.15 7.15 12.50
C PHE A 72 -4.71 6.86 11.09
N ASN A 73 -6.02 6.62 10.96
CA ASN A 73 -6.64 6.39 9.65
C ASN A 73 -6.53 7.62 8.73
N VAL A 74 -6.73 8.83 9.29
CA VAL A 74 -6.52 10.09 8.55
C VAL A 74 -5.07 10.19 8.05
N TYR A 75 -4.10 9.84 8.90
CA TYR A 75 -2.69 9.84 8.51
C TYR A 75 -2.37 8.80 7.42
N ILE A 76 -2.96 7.61 7.47
CA ILE A 76 -2.81 6.59 6.42
C ILE A 76 -3.36 7.09 5.08
N ILE A 77 -4.53 7.72 5.08
CA ILE A 77 -5.12 8.30 3.85
C ILE A 77 -4.20 9.40 3.31
N TYR A 78 -3.67 10.26 4.17
CA TYR A 78 -2.69 11.27 3.79
C TYR A 78 -1.45 10.64 3.11
N LEU A 79 -0.86 9.62 3.71
CA LEU A 79 0.30 8.92 3.13
C LEU A 79 -0.06 8.28 1.78
N PHE A 80 -1.22 7.64 1.67
CA PHE A 80 -1.68 7.06 0.41
C PHE A 80 -1.75 8.11 -0.71
N VAL A 81 -2.43 9.24 -0.46
CA VAL A 81 -2.55 10.34 -1.43
C VAL A 81 -1.17 10.92 -1.76
N TYR A 82 -0.31 11.12 -0.76
CA TYR A 82 1.05 11.60 -0.95
C TYR A 82 1.87 10.70 -1.90
N GLY A 83 1.78 9.38 -1.71
CA GLY A 83 2.45 8.40 -2.57
C GLY A 83 1.90 8.40 -4.00
N VAL A 84 0.57 8.46 -4.16
CA VAL A 84 -0.09 8.51 -5.48
C VAL A 84 0.27 9.78 -6.24
N LEU A 85 0.26 10.95 -5.58
CA LEU A 85 0.65 12.22 -6.20
C LEU A 85 2.12 12.22 -6.61
N GLY A 86 3.02 11.70 -5.77
CA GLY A 86 4.44 11.53 -6.12
C GLY A 86 4.62 10.64 -7.35
N ALA A 87 3.97 9.47 -7.37
CA ALA A 87 4.02 8.55 -8.50
C ALA A 87 3.46 9.19 -9.80
N SER A 88 2.35 9.91 -9.70
CA SER A 88 1.71 10.59 -10.83
C SER A 88 2.56 11.74 -11.37
N ALA A 89 3.32 12.42 -10.51
CA ALA A 89 4.29 13.45 -10.90
C ALA A 89 5.63 12.88 -11.40
N GLY A 90 5.83 11.55 -11.32
CA GLY A 90 7.10 10.90 -11.68
C GLY A 90 8.20 11.10 -10.63
N GLU A 91 7.84 11.41 -9.39
CA GLU A 91 8.76 11.72 -8.30
C GLU A 91 8.90 10.58 -7.27
N MET A 92 10.13 10.30 -6.86
CA MET A 92 10.41 9.33 -5.80
C MET A 92 10.37 9.96 -4.42
N ARG A 93 9.16 10.32 -3.97
CA ARG A 93 8.93 10.91 -2.64
C ARG A 93 8.78 9.83 -1.57
N GLU A 94 9.71 9.82 -0.61
CA GLU A 94 9.64 8.91 0.53
C GLU A 94 8.53 9.36 1.50
N TYR A 95 7.78 8.40 2.07
CA TYR A 95 6.83 8.75 3.12
C TYR A 95 7.53 9.43 4.30
N PRO A 96 6.94 10.49 4.87
CA PRO A 96 7.47 11.10 6.07
C PRO A 96 7.57 10.07 7.21
N PHE A 97 8.66 10.15 7.97
CA PHE A 97 9.03 9.29 9.11
C PHE A 97 9.38 7.82 8.82
N ILE A 98 8.82 7.18 7.80
CA ILE A 98 8.99 5.73 7.55
C ILE A 98 9.60 5.40 6.17
N GLY A 99 9.64 6.34 5.24
CA GLY A 99 9.92 6.07 3.83
C GLY A 99 11.35 5.64 3.47
N LYS A 100 12.30 5.71 4.41
CA LYS A 100 13.68 5.25 4.24
C LYS A 100 13.83 3.71 4.29
N LEU A 101 12.79 3.00 4.75
CA LEU A 101 12.80 1.54 4.85
C LEU A 101 12.70 0.92 3.45
N LYS A 102 13.77 0.26 3.00
CA LYS A 102 13.82 -0.48 1.72
C LYS A 102 13.64 -1.97 1.99
N LEU A 103 12.51 -2.52 1.58
CA LEU A 103 12.12 -3.91 1.87
C LEU A 103 12.43 -4.86 0.71
N LEU A 104 12.25 -4.39 -0.52
CA LEU A 104 12.53 -5.08 -1.77
C LEU A 104 13.92 -4.65 -2.27
N LYS A 105 14.81 -5.65 -2.40
CA LYS A 105 16.20 -5.48 -2.86
C LYS A 105 16.37 -5.55 -4.36
#